data_AF-A0A1V3RWG1-F1
#
_entry.id   AF-A0A1V3RWG1-F1
#
_cell.length_a   1.000
_cell.length_b   1.000
_cell.length_c   1.000
_cell.angle_alpha   90.00
_cell.angle_beta   90.00
_cell.angle_gamma   90.00
#
_symmetry.space_group_name_H-M   'P 1'
#
loop_
_entity.id
_entity.type
_entity.pdbx_description
1 polymer ?
#
loop_
_entity_poly.entity_id
_entity_poly.type
_entity_poly.pdbx_seq_one_letter_code
_entity_poly.pdbx_strand_id
1 'polypeptide(L)'
;MDALMMELKKFLESLIGEIYLGLLLVSLLVILIAMKVKSSKVASLFVWGFSIPLTFFCYVVWIYAGGPENRSWLLFIFELLAFSQIGWLGGALVLVGVLIKANVLKKVGVWLSIGSVAFHGVFIILMYISGSGS
;
A
#
# COMPACT_ATOMS: atom_id res chain seq x y z
N MET A 1 20.70 -11.33 18.44
CA MET A 1 20.15 -10.25 17.59
C MET A 1 19.89 -10.78 16.19
N ASP A 2 20.85 -11.53 15.62
CA ASP A 2 20.71 -12.09 14.27
C ASP A 2 19.64 -13.19 14.15
N ALA A 3 19.52 -14.06 15.16
CA ALA A 3 18.48 -15.10 15.17
C ALA A 3 17.05 -14.53 15.17
N LEU A 4 16.81 -13.50 15.97
CA LEU A 4 15.51 -12.79 16.03
C LEU A 4 15.19 -12.08 14.72
N MET A 5 16.18 -11.46 14.08
CA MET A 5 16.02 -10.82 12.77
C MET A 5 15.68 -11.83 11.67
N MET A 6 16.29 -13.02 11.70
CA MET A 6 15.97 -14.09 10.75
C MET A 6 14.58 -14.68 10.96
N GLU A 7 14.13 -14.85 12.21
CA GLU A 7 12.77 -15.29 12.52
C GLU A 7 11.72 -14.27 12.09
N LEU A 8 11.95 -12.98 12.36
CA LEU A 8 11.08 -11.89 11.91
C LEU A 8 10.97 -11.86 10.38
N LYS A 9 12.10 -12.01 9.67
CA LYS A 9 12.12 -12.06 8.21
C LYS A 9 11.27 -13.21 7.66
N LYS A 10 11.46 -14.44 8.17
CA LYS A 10 10.67 -15.61 7.75
C LYS A 10 9.18 -15.47 8.06
N PHE A 11 8.86 -14.94 9.25
CA PHE A 11 7.47 -14.67 9.63
C PHE A 11 6.82 -13.68 8.67
N LEU A 12 7.48 -12.56 8.39
CA LEU A 12 7.00 -11.56 7.44
C LEU A 12 6.85 -12.16 6.04
N GLU A 13 7.85 -12.90 5.53
CA GLU A 13 7.79 -13.59 4.24
C GLU A 13 6.57 -14.52 4.14
N SER A 14 6.24 -15.26 5.21
CA SER A 14 5.06 -16.13 5.25
C SER A 14 3.72 -15.36 5.22
N LEU A 15 3.72 -14.11 5.69
CA LEU A 15 2.52 -13.26 5.76
C LEU A 15 2.30 -12.46 4.47
N ILE A 16 3.33 -12.29 3.63
CA ILE A 16 3.27 -11.45 2.42
C ILE A 16 2.16 -11.91 1.48
N GLY A 17 2.00 -13.20 1.25
CA GLY A 17 1.01 -13.69 0.28
C GLY A 17 -0.43 -13.40 0.72
N GLU A 18 -0.80 -13.92 1.89
CA GLU A 18 -2.20 -13.96 2.34
C GLU A 18 -2.70 -12.63 2.91
N ILE A 19 -1.88 -11.94 3.71
CA ILE A 19 -2.27 -10.67 4.34
C ILE A 19 -2.32 -9.54 3.32
N TYR A 20 -1.36 -9.49 2.39
CA TYR A 20 -1.32 -8.45 1.37
C TYR A 20 -2.51 -8.61 0.41
N LEU A 21 -2.80 -9.84 -0.03
CA LEU A 21 -3.97 -10.13 -0.86
C LEU A 21 -5.28 -9.78 -0.13
N GLY A 22 -5.37 -10.15 1.15
CA GLY A 22 -6.50 -9.80 2.02
C GLY A 22 -6.71 -8.29 2.12
N LEU A 23 -5.66 -7.51 2.43
CA LEU A 23 -5.76 -6.06 2.48
C LEU A 23 -6.16 -5.45 1.14
N LEU A 24 -5.64 -5.97 0.03
CA LEU A 24 -5.97 -5.46 -1.30
C LEU A 24 -7.44 -5.72 -1.65
N LEU A 25 -7.94 -6.93 -1.39
CA LEU A 25 -9.34 -7.31 -1.63
C LEU A 25 -10.30 -6.48 -0.77
N VAL A 26 -9.98 -6.27 0.50
CA VAL A 26 -10.81 -5.45 1.39
C VAL A 26 -10.77 -3.98 0.95
N SER A 27 -9.61 -3.47 0.51
CA SER A 27 -9.49 -2.12 -0.07
C SER A 27 -10.37 -1.95 -1.32
N LEU A 28 -10.36 -2.96 -2.21
CA LEU A 28 -11.18 -2.97 -3.42
C LEU A 28 -12.67 -3.01 -3.10
N LEU A 29 -13.07 -3.85 -2.15
CA LEU A 29 -14.46 -3.95 -1.69
C LEU A 29 -14.96 -2.61 -1.12
N VAL A 30 -14.13 -1.91 -0.36
CA VAL A 30 -14.48 -0.58 0.17
C VAL A 30 -14.55 0.47 -0.92
N ILE A 31 -13.71 0.43 -1.95
CA ILE A 31 -13.86 1.30 -3.14
C ILE A 31 -15.22 1.05 -3.81
N LEU A 32 -15.60 -0.21 -4.01
CA LEU A 32 -16.89 -0.57 -4.62
C LEU A 32 -18.09 -0.11 -3.77
N ILE A 33 -17.98 -0.20 -2.44
CA ILE A 33 -18.98 0.34 -1.51
C ILE A 33 -18.97 1.88 -1.53
N ALA A 34 -17.80 2.51 -1.67
CA ALA A 34 -17.63 3.97 -1.77
C ALA A 34 -18.33 4.56 -2.98
N MET A 35 -18.36 3.83 -4.09
CA MET A 35 -19.10 4.22 -5.29
C MET A 35 -20.62 4.23 -5.08
N LYS A 36 -21.14 3.51 -4.08
CA LYS A 36 -22.58 3.35 -3.81
C LYS A 36 -23.11 4.19 -2.63
N VAL A 37 -22.25 4.76 -1.79
CA VAL A 37 -22.61 5.47 -0.55
C VAL A 37 -22.13 6.94 -0.62
N LYS A 38 -22.64 7.83 0.25
CA LYS A 38 -22.18 9.25 0.33
C LYS A 38 -20.65 9.36 0.31
N SER A 39 -20.15 9.89 -0.81
CA SER A 39 -18.73 9.98 -1.18
C SER A 39 -17.81 10.52 -0.08
N SER A 40 -18.26 11.48 0.73
CA SER A 40 -17.40 12.15 1.72
C SER A 40 -16.99 11.28 2.90
N LYS A 41 -17.90 10.43 3.42
CA LYS A 41 -17.57 9.53 4.55
C LYS A 41 -16.72 8.35 4.09
N VAL A 42 -16.98 7.85 2.88
CA VAL A 42 -16.26 6.68 2.39
C VAL A 42 -14.86 7.05 1.88
N ALA A 43 -14.67 8.26 1.35
CA ALA A 43 -13.36 8.77 1.02
C ALA A 43 -12.42 8.79 2.24
N SER A 44 -12.90 9.27 3.40
CA SER A 44 -12.12 9.26 4.63
C SER A 44 -11.81 7.84 5.10
N LEU A 45 -12.80 6.95 5.08
CA LEU A 45 -12.63 5.55 5.47
C LEU A 45 -11.62 4.84 4.55
N PHE A 46 -11.65 5.12 3.26
CA PHE A 46 -10.72 4.58 2.28
C PHE A 46 -9.27 5.02 2.53
N VAL A 47 -9.05 6.31 2.74
CA VAL A 47 -7.69 6.84 2.95
C VAL A 47 -7.09 6.32 4.26
N TRP A 48 -7.82 6.46 5.37
CA TRP A 48 -7.30 6.13 6.70
C TRP A 48 -7.38 4.64 7.05
N GLY A 49 -8.41 3.94 6.59
CA GLY A 49 -8.63 2.52 6.90
C GLY A 49 -7.92 1.56 5.95
N PHE A 50 -7.54 2.01 4.75
CA PHE A 50 -7.06 1.10 3.70
C PHE A 50 -5.78 1.58 3.05
N SER A 51 -5.76 2.78 2.46
CA SER A 51 -4.58 3.27 1.75
C SER A 51 -3.37 3.43 2.67
N ILE A 52 -3.53 4.08 3.82
CA ILE A 52 -2.45 4.29 4.79
C ILE A 52 -1.97 2.97 5.42
N PRO A 53 -2.85 2.11 5.98
CA PRO A 53 -2.43 0.82 6.53
C PRO A 53 -1.75 -0.09 5.51
N LEU A 54 -2.27 -0.15 4.27
CA LEU A 54 -1.64 -0.92 3.19
C LEU A 54 -0.25 -0.37 2.89
N THR A 55 -0.11 0.95 2.77
CA THR A 55 1.20 1.59 2.56
C THR A 55 2.19 1.27 3.69
N PHE A 56 1.76 1.32 4.94
CA PHE A 56 2.59 1.00 6.10
C PHE A 56 3.04 -0.47 6.08
N PHE A 57 2.11 -1.40 5.81
CA PHE A 57 2.41 -2.82 5.72
C PHE A 57 3.47 -3.11 4.65
N CYS A 58 3.29 -2.56 3.44
CA CYS A 58 4.25 -2.73 2.35
C CYS A 58 5.63 -2.17 2.69
N TYR A 59 5.68 -1.04 3.42
CA TYR A 59 6.94 -0.44 3.87
C TYR A 59 7.67 -1.31 4.89
N VAL A 60 6.97 -1.90 5.86
CA VAL A 60 7.55 -2.81 6.86
C VAL A 60 8.07 -4.07 6.18
N VAL A 61 7.26 -4.71 5.34
CA VAL A 61 7.65 -5.90 4.57
C VAL A 61 8.92 -5.64 3.75
N TRP A 62 8.99 -4.49 3.08
CA TRP A 62 10.15 -4.09 2.31
C TRP A 62 11.45 -4.05 3.14
N ILE A 63 11.43 -3.32 4.26
CA ILE A 63 12.62 -3.09 5.09
C ILE A 63 13.16 -4.41 5.66
N TYR A 64 12.27 -5.29 6.11
CA TYR A 64 12.66 -6.45 6.91
C TYR A 64 12.76 -7.76 6.10
N ALA A 65 12.07 -7.87 4.96
CA ALA A 65 12.07 -9.09 4.14
C ALA A 65 12.78 -8.96 2.77
N GLY A 66 12.94 -7.75 2.21
CA GLY A 66 13.20 -7.59 0.77
C GLY A 66 14.59 -7.12 0.29
N GLY A 67 15.49 -6.59 1.14
CA GLY A 67 16.74 -5.95 0.65
C GLY A 67 17.76 -6.91 -0.02
N PRO A 68 18.29 -6.64 -1.24
CA PRO A 68 19.06 -7.65 -2.01
C PRO A 68 20.59 -7.46 -2.05
N GLU A 69 21.35 -8.58 -2.10
CA GLU A 69 22.80 -8.64 -2.39
C GLU A 69 23.15 -8.87 -3.88
N ASN A 70 22.17 -9.13 -4.78
CA ASN A 70 22.43 -9.25 -6.21
C ASN A 70 21.13 -9.13 -7.04
N ARG A 71 20.83 -7.99 -7.70
CA ARG A 71 19.68 -7.87 -8.62
C ARG A 71 19.93 -6.91 -9.80
N SER A 72 19.38 -7.21 -10.98
CA SER A 72 19.39 -6.39 -12.21
C SER A 72 18.00 -6.42 -12.87
N TRP A 73 17.60 -5.33 -13.55
CA TRP A 73 16.28 -5.01 -14.15
C TRP A 73 15.01 -5.27 -13.31
N LEU A 74 15.12 -5.82 -12.10
CA LEU A 74 14.06 -6.18 -11.16
C LEU A 74 14.17 -5.37 -9.86
N LEU A 75 15.40 -4.93 -9.51
CA LEU A 75 15.67 -3.76 -8.65
C LEU A 75 14.86 -2.50 -9.10
N PHE A 76 14.49 -2.51 -10.38
CA PHE A 76 13.66 -1.60 -11.18
C PHE A 76 12.13 -1.61 -10.86
N ILE A 77 11.60 -2.71 -10.30
CA ILE A 77 10.24 -2.77 -9.71
C ILE A 77 10.28 -2.46 -8.21
N PHE A 78 11.40 -2.83 -7.60
CA PHE A 78 11.82 -2.54 -6.22
C PHE A 78 11.89 -1.01 -5.94
N GLU A 79 12.06 -0.20 -6.99
CA GLU A 79 11.84 1.24 -7.00
C GLU A 79 10.39 1.62 -7.29
N LEU A 80 9.72 0.95 -8.24
CA LEU A 80 8.33 1.17 -8.67
C LEU A 80 7.32 1.13 -7.52
N LEU A 81 7.67 0.61 -6.33
CA LEU A 81 6.91 0.71 -5.07
C LEU A 81 7.71 0.97 -3.77
N ALA A 82 8.83 1.68 -3.82
CA ALA A 82 9.10 2.75 -2.82
C ALA A 82 8.01 3.87 -2.84
N PHE A 83 6.88 3.60 -3.49
CA PHE A 83 6.11 4.40 -4.45
C PHE A 83 4.61 4.20 -4.19
N SER A 84 4.27 3.65 -3.03
CA SER A 84 3.02 3.94 -2.35
C SER A 84 3.23 4.99 -1.25
N GLN A 85 4.39 5.65 -1.17
CA GLN A 85 4.50 6.94 -0.46
C GLN A 85 3.40 7.92 -0.91
N ILE A 86 2.85 7.72 -2.10
CA ILE A 86 1.66 8.40 -2.62
C ILE A 86 0.42 8.20 -1.71
N GLY A 87 0.29 7.07 -1.03
CA GLY A 87 -0.70 6.81 0.02
C GLY A 87 -0.46 7.68 1.25
N TRP A 88 0.80 7.80 1.72
CA TRP A 88 1.18 8.75 2.79
C TRP A 88 0.91 10.19 2.38
N LEU A 89 1.32 10.59 1.18
CA LEU A 89 1.03 11.90 0.59
C LEU A 89 -0.47 12.13 0.45
N GLY A 90 -1.22 11.10 0.05
CA GLY A 90 -2.67 11.09 -0.05
C GLY A 90 -3.32 11.36 1.31
N GLY A 91 -2.90 10.64 2.34
CA GLY A 91 -3.32 10.87 3.72
C GLY A 91 -2.95 12.26 4.24
N ALA A 92 -1.72 12.72 3.98
CA ALA A 92 -1.26 14.05 4.36
C ALA A 92 -2.08 15.16 3.69
N LEU A 93 -2.37 15.06 2.39
CA LEU A 93 -3.20 16.02 1.67
C LEU A 93 -4.65 16.01 2.16
N VAL A 94 -5.20 14.84 2.49
CA VAL A 94 -6.53 14.76 3.12
C VAL A 94 -6.50 15.44 4.49
N LEU A 95 -5.50 15.16 5.32
CA LEU A 95 -5.36 15.76 6.65
C LEU A 95 -5.23 17.28 6.57
N VAL A 96 -4.29 17.78 5.77
CA VAL A 96 -4.10 19.22 5.55
C VAL A 96 -5.38 19.84 4.97
N GLY A 97 -5.99 19.21 3.97
CA GLY A 97 -7.25 19.68 3.38
C GLY A 97 -8.40 19.76 4.38
N VAL A 98 -8.45 18.86 5.37
CA VAL A 98 -9.39 18.96 6.50
C VAL A 98 -9.04 20.14 7.41
N LEU A 99 -7.77 20.28 7.80
CA LEU A 99 -7.29 21.35 8.69
C LEU A 99 -7.55 22.76 8.11
N ILE A 100 -7.24 22.97 6.84
CA ILE A 100 -7.42 24.28 6.17
C ILE A 100 -8.76 24.41 5.44
N LYS A 101 -9.67 23.44 5.59
CA LYS A 101 -10.98 23.37 4.92
C LYS A 101 -10.92 23.45 3.38
N ALA A 102 -9.80 23.07 2.78
CA ALA A 102 -9.62 23.05 1.33
C ALA A 102 -10.15 21.75 0.71
N ASN A 103 -11.30 21.83 0.04
CA ASN A 103 -11.92 20.68 -0.63
C ASN A 103 -11.08 20.12 -1.79
N VAL A 104 -10.29 20.96 -2.45
CA VAL A 104 -9.39 20.55 -3.53
C VAL A 104 -8.31 19.59 -3.00
N LEU A 105 -7.65 19.93 -1.89
CA LEU A 105 -6.62 19.08 -1.29
C LEU A 105 -7.17 17.72 -0.86
N LYS A 106 -8.38 17.71 -0.26
CA LYS A 106 -9.06 16.45 0.09
C LYS A 106 -9.29 15.57 -1.13
N LYS A 107 -9.78 16.17 -2.23
CA LYS A 107 -10.06 15.44 -3.48
C LYS A 107 -8.77 14.89 -4.09
N VAL A 108 -7.70 15.68 -4.16
CA VAL A 108 -6.40 15.23 -4.65
C VAL A 108 -5.85 14.10 -3.78
N GLY A 109 -5.90 14.25 -2.45
CA GLY A 109 -5.40 13.21 -1.53
C GLY A 109 -6.14 11.88 -1.66
N VAL A 110 -7.44 11.90 -1.92
CA VAL A 110 -8.23 10.68 -2.21
C VAL A 110 -7.79 10.03 -3.52
N TRP A 111 -7.60 10.81 -4.60
CA TRP A 111 -7.12 10.25 -5.88
C TRP A 111 -5.72 9.65 -5.79
N LEU A 112 -4.82 10.31 -5.06
CA LEU A 112 -3.49 9.76 -4.78
C LEU A 112 -3.60 8.44 -4.01
N SER A 113 -4.47 8.38 -3.00
CA SER A 113 -4.71 7.15 -2.24
C SER A 113 -5.25 6.01 -3.11
N ILE A 114 -6.13 6.30 -4.09
CA ILE A 114 -6.66 5.33 -5.06
C ILE A 114 -5.54 4.82 -5.97
N GLY A 115 -4.76 5.73 -6.55
CA GLY A 115 -3.61 5.38 -7.37
C GLY A 115 -2.63 4.50 -6.60
N SER A 116 -2.37 4.83 -5.34
CA SER A 116 -1.51 4.05 -4.44
C SER A 116 -1.97 2.59 -4.29
N VAL A 117 -3.28 2.37 -4.05
CA VAL A 117 -3.86 1.02 -3.96
C VAL A 117 -3.79 0.29 -5.30
N ALA A 118 -4.00 0.99 -6.42
CA ALA A 118 -3.90 0.38 -7.75
C ALA A 118 -2.48 -0.09 -8.05
N PHE A 119 -1.46 0.73 -7.74
CA PHE A 119 -0.06 0.32 -7.90
C PHE A 119 0.28 -0.89 -7.04
N HIS A 120 -0.19 -0.92 -5.78
CA HIS A 120 -0.05 -2.11 -4.93
C HIS A 120 -0.64 -3.36 -5.55
N GLY A 121 -1.80 -3.25 -6.21
CA GLY A 121 -2.41 -4.38 -6.92
C GLY A 121 -1.57 -4.85 -8.10
N VAL A 122 -1.03 -3.93 -8.90
CA VAL A 122 -0.13 -4.24 -10.01
C VAL A 122 1.14 -4.95 -9.53
N PHE A 123 1.69 -4.51 -8.40
CA PHE A 123 2.87 -5.14 -7.80
C PHE A 123 2.64 -6.61 -7.43
N ILE A 124 1.48 -6.95 -6.84
CA ILE A 124 1.15 -8.36 -6.54
C ILE A 124 1.11 -9.18 -7.82
N ILE A 125 0.43 -8.67 -8.85
CA ILE A 125 0.29 -9.39 -10.13
C ILE A 125 1.68 -9.66 -10.72
N LEU A 126 2.57 -8.67 -10.68
CA LEU A 126 3.94 -8.81 -11.17
C LEU A 126 4.76 -9.82 -10.35
N MET A 127 4.64 -9.79 -9.02
CA MET A 127 5.31 -10.76 -8.14
C MET A 127 4.85 -12.19 -8.43
N TYR A 128 3.54 -12.39 -8.61
CA TYR A 128 2.93 -13.67 -8.92
C TYR A 128 3.38 -14.22 -10.29
N ILE A 129 3.33 -13.38 -11.34
CA ILE A 129 3.79 -13.77 -12.69
C ILE A 129 5.29 -14.08 -12.70
N SER A 130 6.09 -13.37 -11.91
CA SER A 130 7.56 -13.52 -11.88
C SER A 130 8.04 -14.69 -11.02
N GLY A 131 7.14 -15.52 -10.47
CA GLY A 131 7.51 -16.63 -9.58
C GLY A 131 8.23 -16.21 -8.30
N SER A 132 8.11 -14.94 -7.92
CA SER A 132 8.78 -14.38 -6.74
C SER A 132 7.88 -14.63 -5.53
N GLY A 133 8.17 -15.66 -4.74
CA GLY A 133 7.36 -16.05 -3.58
C GLY A 133 7.18 -17.55 -3.35
N SER A 134 7.88 -18.41 -4.11
CA SER A 134 7.99 -19.86 -3.88
C SER A 134 9.41 -20.26 -3.51
#